data_AF-S0G160-F1
#
_entry.id   AF-S0G160-F1
#
_cell.length_a   1.000
_cell.length_b   1.000
_cell.length_c   1.000
_cell.angle_alpha   90.00
_cell.angle_beta   90.00
_cell.angle_gamma   90.00
#
_symmetry.space_group_name_H-M   'P 1'
#
loop_
_entity.id
_entity.type
_entity.pdbx_description
1 polymer ?
#
loop_
_entity_poly.entity_id
_entity_poly.type
_entity_poly.pdbx_seq_one_letter_code
_entity_poly.pdbx_strand_id
1 'polypeptide(L)'
;MNSIENIIKIFSEEYTNNTFEEDHNSLYFDSNIQNLKIPFEKDLTNALSTITDRDKLRLMVVIDHGDPVTLLSQKDPNQIASFLKELGDSKKFIEENSTLNIKIEISKTAVNNTLTIYSLEKITEKWLSYKIKSFWHCFAEILQNQYINFEVVEDIKPFYSENIYFFNKGFQQAECVKKEGAGEKRNRLINKLAENCHFANSSDCKLIPEDFFLLAQSEDERLNELFSRHTLLLSIIYLFDITSRDEDNELYYKLRGYRQISGVINFSDLKEEETKQYFDIYEWTYNEGNLSDKIGLARNIITIHIKENNPFLLAEDVLSSIKSGYDIYLKQNISQYIATKKQVVENIHKMNQRANQIADTIALPFRNCLLAIVTFFASLFIIRVSVTQRFDYVLTIEIATLSVFFIIISLSYMIMLWLEIKTDKERFKTNYQNLKERYEDILDKLDIEKIFNHDREHKADLLYINKKRCKYTWMWIITHLLLISIVLGLTYYGHRNMAAKQLKSYHSDTESVILGSQSANSPDKTKNERPDRKKDSAKH
;
A
#
# COMPACT_ATOMS: atom_id res chain seq x y z
N MET A 1 36.64 -45.10 9.58
CA MET A 1 36.18 -46.45 9.99
C MET A 1 34.95 -46.25 10.83
N ASN A 2 33.85 -46.88 10.43
CA ASN A 2 32.55 -46.70 11.08
C ASN A 2 32.63 -47.23 12.52
N SER A 3 32.14 -46.43 13.46
CA SER A 3 32.13 -46.76 14.89
C SER A 3 31.46 -48.11 15.21
N ILE A 4 30.44 -48.48 14.43
CA ILE A 4 29.74 -49.76 14.55
C ILE A 4 30.61 -50.94 14.11
N GLU A 5 31.39 -50.78 13.03
CA GLU A 5 32.33 -51.82 12.59
C GLU A 5 33.40 -52.13 13.63
N ASN A 6 33.83 -51.12 14.39
CA ASN A 6 34.79 -51.33 15.48
C ASN A 6 34.19 -52.19 16.60
N ILE A 7 32.90 -52.06 16.88
CA ILE A 7 32.18 -52.90 17.85
C ILE A 7 32.06 -54.34 17.34
N ILE A 8 31.96 -54.58 16.03
CA ILE A 8 31.85 -55.94 15.49
C ILE A 8 33.21 -56.63 15.43
N LYS A 9 34.26 -55.89 15.06
CA LYS A 9 35.63 -56.42 14.90
C LYS A 9 36.20 -57.04 16.18
N ILE A 10 35.71 -56.61 17.36
CA ILE A 10 36.10 -57.22 18.64
C ILE A 10 35.47 -58.60 18.86
N PHE A 11 34.35 -58.91 18.19
CA PHE A 11 33.69 -60.22 18.24
C PHE A 11 34.11 -61.14 17.09
N SER A 12 34.43 -60.60 15.91
CA SER A 12 34.93 -61.41 14.78
C SER A 12 35.67 -60.56 13.74
N GLU A 13 36.71 -61.12 13.13
CA GLU A 13 37.42 -60.54 11.99
C GLU A 13 36.73 -60.82 10.65
N GLU A 14 35.85 -61.84 10.59
CA GLU A 14 35.18 -62.30 9.39
C GLU A 14 33.66 -62.22 9.58
N TYR A 15 33.05 -61.24 8.91
CA TYR A 15 31.61 -61.00 8.98
C TYR A 15 31.03 -60.75 7.59
N THR A 16 29.83 -61.30 7.32
CA THR A 16 29.20 -61.36 5.99
C THR A 16 27.69 -61.11 6.07
N ASN A 17 27.05 -60.82 4.92
CA ASN A 17 25.62 -60.52 4.82
C ASN A 17 25.16 -59.35 5.72
N ASN A 18 25.90 -58.24 5.66
CA ASN A 18 25.69 -57.10 6.54
C ASN A 18 24.48 -56.30 6.08
N THR A 19 23.48 -56.16 6.95
CA THR A 19 22.45 -55.13 6.83
C THR A 19 22.87 -53.98 7.72
N PHE A 20 23.03 -52.79 7.15
CA PHE A 20 23.35 -51.59 7.92
C PHE A 20 22.44 -50.45 7.48
N GLU A 21 21.51 -50.09 8.35
CA GLU A 21 20.53 -49.04 8.13
C GLU A 21 20.57 -48.02 9.27
N GLU A 22 20.38 -46.75 8.92
CA GLU A 22 20.33 -45.67 9.86
C GLU A 22 19.24 -44.68 9.48
N ASP A 23 18.41 -44.29 10.44
CA ASP A 23 17.48 -43.17 10.33
C ASP A 23 17.65 -42.19 11.50
N HIS A 24 16.77 -41.20 11.61
CA HIS A 24 16.87 -40.19 12.67
C HIS A 24 16.56 -40.74 14.06
N ASN A 25 15.76 -41.81 14.17
CA ASN A 25 15.32 -42.39 15.45
C ASN A 25 16.12 -43.61 15.85
N SER A 26 16.78 -44.27 14.91
CA SER A 26 17.40 -45.56 15.13
C SER A 26 18.57 -45.87 14.20
N LEU A 27 19.39 -46.81 14.64
CA LEU A 27 20.39 -47.48 13.83
C LEU A 27 20.22 -48.98 14.01
N TYR A 28 20.23 -49.71 12.90
CA TYR A 28 20.15 -51.16 12.87
C TYR A 28 21.33 -51.72 12.10
N PHE A 29 22.08 -52.61 12.75
CA PHE A 29 23.11 -53.40 12.10
C PHE A 29 22.88 -54.88 12.39
N ASP A 30 22.96 -55.72 11.37
CA ASP A 30 22.78 -57.17 11.44
C ASP A 30 23.81 -57.84 10.53
N SER A 31 24.57 -58.79 11.06
CA SER A 31 25.59 -59.50 10.29
C SER A 31 25.81 -60.91 10.79
N ASN A 32 26.14 -61.81 9.86
CA ASN A 32 26.62 -63.14 10.19
C ASN A 32 28.11 -63.09 10.45
N ILE A 33 28.54 -63.60 11.60
CA ILE A 33 29.94 -63.63 12.00
C ILE A 33 30.49 -65.07 11.91
N GLN A 34 31.78 -65.20 11.63
CA GLN A 34 32.50 -66.48 11.76
C GLN A 34 33.43 -66.42 12.98
N ASN A 35 33.74 -67.56 13.58
CA ASN A 35 34.77 -67.65 14.63
C ASN A 35 34.59 -66.65 15.80
N LEU A 36 33.45 -66.73 16.53
CA LEU A 36 33.15 -65.83 17.65
C LEU A 36 34.30 -65.73 18.67
N LYS A 37 34.84 -64.53 18.84
CA LYS A 37 35.80 -64.14 19.88
C LYS A 37 35.04 -63.49 21.04
N ILE A 38 35.45 -63.82 22.27
CA ILE A 38 34.94 -63.13 23.47
C ILE A 38 35.93 -62.01 23.75
N PRO A 39 35.53 -60.74 23.61
CA PRO A 39 36.42 -59.62 23.84
C PRO A 39 36.76 -59.45 25.32
N PHE A 40 37.89 -58.81 25.61
CA PHE A 40 38.17 -58.36 26.97
C PHE A 40 37.21 -57.23 27.35
N GLU A 41 36.84 -57.16 28.62
CA GLU A 41 35.92 -56.13 29.15
C GLU A 41 36.36 -54.72 28.80
N LYS A 42 37.68 -54.44 28.88
CA LYS A 42 38.25 -53.15 28.53
C LYS A 42 38.07 -52.80 27.04
N ASP A 43 38.24 -53.78 26.15
CA ASP A 43 38.13 -53.56 24.70
C ASP A 43 36.68 -53.32 24.30
N LEU A 44 35.75 -54.10 24.89
CA LEU A 44 34.32 -53.87 24.72
C LEU A 44 33.91 -52.50 25.26
N THR A 45 34.34 -52.13 26.47
CA THR A 45 34.03 -50.81 27.06
C THR A 45 34.56 -49.67 26.19
N ASN A 46 35.77 -49.79 25.67
CA ASN A 46 36.35 -48.80 24.77
C ASN A 46 35.57 -48.70 23.45
N ALA A 47 35.20 -49.83 22.84
CA ALA A 47 34.39 -49.84 21.62
C ALA A 47 33.01 -49.22 21.86
N LEU A 48 32.37 -49.50 22.99
CA LEU A 48 31.05 -48.97 23.35
C LEU A 48 31.08 -47.47 23.70
N SER A 49 32.24 -46.90 24.05
CA SER A 49 32.39 -45.47 24.34
C SER A 49 32.14 -44.56 23.12
N THR A 50 32.15 -45.11 21.90
CA THR A 50 31.78 -44.38 20.69
C THR A 50 30.29 -44.07 20.62
N ILE A 51 29.45 -44.83 21.32
CA ILE A 51 28.00 -44.59 21.44
C ILE A 51 27.78 -43.40 22.37
N THR A 52 26.89 -42.48 21.97
CA THR A 52 26.64 -41.30 22.79
C THR A 52 25.77 -41.63 24.01
N ASP A 53 25.91 -40.84 25.07
CA ASP A 53 25.19 -41.01 26.33
C ASP A 53 23.67 -40.85 26.20
N ARG A 54 23.23 -40.15 25.14
CA ARG A 54 21.82 -39.85 24.87
C ARG A 54 21.09 -41.04 24.26
N ASP A 55 21.84 -41.92 23.60
CA ASP A 55 21.30 -43.02 22.83
C ASP A 55 21.29 -44.33 23.65
N LYS A 56 20.37 -45.23 23.33
CA LYS A 56 20.22 -46.51 24.01
C LYS A 56 20.69 -47.64 23.11
N LEU A 57 21.70 -48.37 23.56
CA LEU A 57 22.22 -49.56 22.88
C LEU A 57 21.46 -50.82 23.26
N ARG A 58 21.23 -51.67 22.26
CA ARG A 58 20.93 -53.09 22.43
C ARG A 58 21.81 -53.90 21.50
N LEU A 59 22.79 -54.59 22.07
CA LEU A 59 23.68 -55.51 21.37
C LEU A 59 23.20 -56.93 21.63
N MET A 60 23.03 -57.72 20.58
CA MET A 60 22.55 -59.11 20.65
C MET A 60 23.49 -60.02 19.88
N VAL A 61 23.81 -61.18 20.47
CA VAL A 61 24.50 -62.27 19.78
C VAL A 61 23.58 -63.48 19.78
N VAL A 62 23.20 -63.94 18.59
CA VAL A 62 22.34 -65.10 18.37
C VAL A 62 23.21 -66.26 17.89
N ILE A 63 23.04 -67.42 18.54
CA ILE A 63 23.66 -68.68 18.15
C ILE A 63 22.53 -69.61 17.70
N ASP A 64 22.58 -70.04 16.44
CA ASP A 64 21.57 -70.86 15.80
C ASP A 64 20.17 -70.26 15.88
N HIS A 65 19.23 -71.00 16.47
CA HIS A 65 17.86 -70.55 16.73
C HIS A 65 17.58 -70.36 18.23
N GLY A 66 18.65 -70.20 19.02
CA GLY A 66 18.57 -70.00 20.47
C GLY A 66 18.18 -68.58 20.86
N ASP A 67 17.97 -68.39 22.16
CA ASP A 67 17.70 -67.07 22.74
C ASP A 67 18.96 -66.16 22.60
N PRO A 68 18.79 -64.88 22.24
CA PRO A 68 19.90 -63.95 22.07
C PRO A 68 20.56 -63.60 23.41
N VAL A 69 21.89 -63.72 23.48
CA VAL A 69 22.67 -63.11 24.56
C VAL A 69 22.66 -61.60 24.33
N THR A 70 22.11 -60.83 25.28
CA THR A 70 21.77 -59.41 25.06
C THR A 70 22.46 -58.49 26.07
N LEU A 71 23.04 -57.40 25.57
CA LEU A 71 23.53 -56.27 26.36
C LEU A 71 22.66 -55.04 26.11
N LEU A 72 22.10 -54.48 27.17
CA LEU A 72 21.16 -53.33 27.12
C LEU A 72 21.75 -52.01 27.60
N SER A 73 22.99 -52.02 28.10
CA SER A 73 23.66 -50.81 28.58
C SER A 73 25.12 -50.77 28.17
N GLN A 74 25.52 -49.66 27.56
CA GLN A 74 26.88 -49.37 27.17
C GLN A 74 27.78 -48.86 28.32
N LYS A 75 27.22 -48.65 29.52
CA LYS A 75 27.92 -48.04 30.67
C LYS A 75 27.93 -48.85 31.95
N ASP A 76 26.97 -49.77 32.14
CA ASP A 76 26.86 -50.53 33.37
C ASP A 76 27.89 -51.68 33.37
N PRO A 77 28.97 -51.60 34.18
CA PRO A 77 30.01 -52.62 34.18
C PRO A 77 29.47 -53.99 34.60
N ASN A 78 28.43 -54.03 35.45
CA ASN A 78 27.82 -55.29 35.88
C ASN A 78 27.09 -55.97 34.72
N GLN A 79 26.40 -55.20 33.86
CA GLN A 79 25.76 -55.75 32.66
C GLN A 79 26.77 -56.21 31.62
N ILE A 80 27.86 -55.45 31.42
CA ILE A 80 28.95 -55.84 30.51
C ILE A 80 29.58 -57.16 30.99
N ALA A 81 29.91 -57.27 32.28
CA ALA A 81 30.47 -58.49 32.85
C ALA A 81 29.50 -59.68 32.76
N SER A 82 28.21 -59.45 33.03
CA SER A 82 27.16 -60.48 32.90
C SER A 82 27.04 -60.97 31.45
N PHE A 83 26.98 -60.04 30.50
CA PHE A 83 26.90 -60.32 29.06
C PHE A 83 28.10 -61.14 28.59
N LEU A 84 29.33 -60.76 28.95
CA LEU A 84 30.54 -61.49 28.55
C LEU A 84 30.58 -62.90 29.15
N LYS A 85 30.11 -63.07 30.39
CA LYS A 85 30.02 -64.38 31.03
C LYS A 85 29.01 -65.27 30.31
N GLU A 86 27.81 -64.76 30.07
CA GLU A 86 26.75 -65.49 29.36
C GLU A 86 27.17 -65.86 27.93
N LEU A 87 27.79 -64.92 27.21
CA LEU A 87 28.35 -65.17 25.88
C LEU A 87 29.42 -66.27 25.92
N GLY A 88 30.26 -66.29 26.96
CA GLY A 88 31.29 -67.31 27.13
C GLY A 88 30.76 -68.69 27.49
N ASP A 89 29.65 -68.76 28.23
CA ASP A 89 28.96 -70.02 28.48
C ASP A 89 28.26 -70.52 27.23
N SER A 90 27.59 -69.64 26.47
CA SER A 90 26.95 -69.97 25.19
C SER A 90 27.94 -70.41 24.11
N LYS A 91 29.16 -69.84 24.09
CA LYS A 91 30.22 -70.23 23.14
C LYS A 91 30.60 -71.72 23.22
N LYS A 92 30.44 -72.37 24.38
CA LYS A 92 30.77 -73.80 24.56
C LYS A 92 29.86 -74.74 23.77
N PHE A 93 28.70 -74.25 23.34
CA PHE A 93 27.68 -75.02 22.61
C PHE A 93 27.73 -74.76 21.09
N ILE A 94 28.72 -74.00 20.60
CA ILE A 94 28.90 -73.75 19.16
C ILE A 94 29.51 -74.99 18.51
N GLU A 95 28.81 -75.55 17.52
CA GLU A 95 29.28 -76.66 16.68
C GLU A 95 29.85 -76.14 15.34
N GLU A 96 30.52 -77.01 14.57
CA GLU A 96 31.14 -76.62 13.28
C GLU A 96 30.14 -76.04 12.26
N ASN A 97 28.86 -76.39 12.37
CA ASN A 97 27.78 -75.93 11.48
C ASN A 97 26.88 -74.87 12.13
N SER A 98 27.23 -74.36 13.32
CA SER A 98 26.43 -73.35 13.99
C SER A 98 26.43 -72.03 13.22
N THR A 99 25.26 -71.42 13.12
CA THR A 99 25.07 -70.08 12.57
C THR A 99 25.21 -69.04 13.68
N LEU A 100 26.01 -68.02 13.44
CA LEU A 100 26.29 -66.96 14.41
C LEU A 100 25.92 -65.62 13.82
N ASN A 101 25.11 -64.87 14.54
CA ASN A 101 24.60 -63.60 14.09
C ASN A 101 24.74 -62.53 15.18
N ILE A 102 25.23 -61.36 14.81
CA ILE A 102 25.36 -60.20 15.70
C ILE A 102 24.43 -59.10 15.24
N LYS A 103 23.66 -58.55 16.18
CA LYS A 103 22.72 -57.45 15.94
C LYS A 103 23.00 -56.30 16.87
N ILE A 104 23.04 -55.09 16.32
CA ILE A 104 23.21 -53.84 17.07
C ILE A 104 22.01 -52.96 16.73
N GLU A 105 21.21 -52.68 17.74
CA GLU A 105 20.11 -51.73 17.70
C GLU A 105 20.49 -50.53 18.56
N ILE A 106 20.47 -49.32 18.00
CA ILE A 106 20.64 -48.08 18.76
C ILE A 106 19.38 -47.25 18.60
N SER A 107 18.68 -46.99 19.70
CA SER A 107 17.58 -46.01 19.72
C SER A 107 18.14 -44.63 20.04
N LYS A 108 17.86 -43.66 19.17
CA LYS A 108 18.35 -42.29 19.25
C LYS A 108 17.30 -41.38 19.86
N THR A 109 17.74 -40.35 20.57
CA THR A 109 16.81 -39.36 21.11
C THR A 109 17.44 -37.98 21.05
N ALA A 110 16.68 -37.01 20.54
CA ALA A 110 17.09 -35.62 20.54
C ALA A 110 17.09 -35.07 21.98
N VAL A 111 18.24 -34.61 22.47
CA VAL A 111 18.37 -33.92 23.76
C VAL A 111 19.03 -32.58 23.51
N ASN A 112 18.43 -31.49 24.00
CA ASN A 112 18.90 -30.11 23.76
C ASN A 112 19.12 -29.81 22.26
N ASN A 113 18.13 -30.17 21.42
CA ASN A 113 18.19 -30.03 19.96
C ASN A 113 19.42 -30.68 19.33
N THR A 114 19.95 -31.75 19.93
CA THR A 114 21.12 -32.48 19.42
C THR A 114 20.78 -33.94 19.21
N LEU A 115 21.03 -34.45 18.01
CA LEU A 115 20.78 -35.82 17.57
C LEU A 115 22.07 -36.43 17.03
N THR A 116 22.26 -37.72 17.22
CA THR A 116 23.49 -38.41 16.83
C THR A 116 23.36 -39.04 15.44
N ILE A 117 24.38 -38.86 14.60
CA ILE A 117 24.56 -39.59 13.33
C ILE A 117 25.81 -40.46 13.45
N TYR A 118 25.66 -41.77 13.30
CA TYR A 118 26.73 -42.74 13.41
C TYR A 118 27.45 -42.97 12.08
N SER A 119 26.71 -42.92 10.96
CA SER A 119 27.23 -42.97 9.61
C SER A 119 26.54 -41.95 8.70
N LEU A 120 27.32 -41.00 8.19
CA LEU A 120 26.80 -39.99 7.28
C LEU A 120 26.35 -40.59 5.95
N GLU A 121 27.00 -41.67 5.50
CA GLU A 121 26.63 -42.39 4.29
C GLU A 121 25.24 -43.03 4.43
N LYS A 122 24.98 -43.76 5.53
CA LYS A 122 23.71 -44.47 5.71
C LYS A 122 22.53 -43.58 5.98
N ILE A 123 22.71 -42.50 6.74
CA ILE A 123 21.64 -41.52 6.90
C ILE A 123 21.31 -40.82 5.57
N THR A 124 22.33 -40.57 4.72
CA THR A 124 22.15 -39.96 3.39
C THR A 124 21.40 -40.92 2.46
N GLU A 125 21.78 -42.20 2.41
CA GLU A 125 21.03 -43.24 1.68
C GLU A 125 19.56 -43.30 2.13
N LYS A 126 19.31 -43.23 3.44
CA LYS A 126 17.95 -43.24 3.99
C LYS A 126 17.17 -42.01 3.57
N TRP A 127 17.74 -40.82 3.67
CA TRP A 127 17.07 -39.57 3.27
C TRP A 127 16.81 -39.51 1.77
N LEU A 128 17.72 -40.01 0.93
CA LEU A 128 17.51 -40.13 -0.52
C LEU A 128 16.38 -41.12 -0.86
N SER A 129 16.14 -42.13 -0.03
CA SER A 129 15.03 -43.08 -0.22
C SER A 129 13.65 -42.48 0.09
N TYR A 130 13.58 -41.35 0.80
CA TYR A 130 12.32 -40.75 1.21
C TYR A 130 11.61 -40.03 0.06
N LYS A 131 10.29 -40.19 0.03
CA LYS A 131 9.42 -39.25 -0.68
C LYS A 131 9.39 -37.90 0.05
N ILE A 132 9.04 -36.82 -0.66
CA ILE A 132 8.91 -35.45 -0.12
C ILE A 132 8.08 -35.46 1.16
N LYS A 133 6.98 -36.23 1.22
CA LYS A 133 6.12 -36.33 2.40
C LYS A 133 6.85 -36.81 3.65
N SER A 134 7.55 -37.93 3.54
CA SER A 134 8.29 -38.53 4.65
C SER A 134 9.49 -37.66 5.05
N PHE A 135 10.21 -37.11 4.07
CA PHE A 135 11.36 -36.23 4.32
C PHE A 135 10.92 -34.97 5.08
N TRP A 136 9.89 -34.26 4.63
CA TRP A 136 9.40 -33.06 5.32
C TRP A 136 8.79 -33.35 6.68
N HIS A 137 8.08 -34.46 6.83
CA HIS A 137 7.53 -34.85 8.13
C HIS A 137 8.65 -35.08 9.15
N CYS A 138 9.68 -35.84 8.76
CA CYS A 138 10.89 -36.08 9.53
C CYS A 138 11.54 -34.76 10.00
N PHE A 139 11.85 -33.85 9.06
CA PHE A 139 12.50 -32.59 9.43
C PHE A 139 11.58 -31.63 10.21
N ALA A 140 10.27 -31.64 9.96
CA ALA A 140 9.32 -30.86 10.75
C ALA A 140 9.26 -31.34 12.21
N GLU A 141 9.33 -32.66 12.44
CA GLU A 141 9.38 -33.26 13.77
C GLU A 141 10.71 -32.95 14.49
N ILE A 142 11.83 -33.07 13.78
CA ILE A 142 13.17 -32.86 14.36
C ILE A 142 13.43 -31.39 14.69
N LEU A 143 12.97 -30.45 13.84
CA LEU A 143 13.23 -29.02 14.04
C LEU A 143 12.34 -28.39 15.12
N GLN A 144 11.11 -28.87 15.32
CA GLN A 144 10.12 -28.31 16.28
C GLN A 144 9.98 -26.77 16.23
N ASN A 145 10.12 -26.17 15.05
CA ASN A 145 10.14 -24.71 14.79
C ASN A 145 11.37 -23.95 15.36
N GLN A 146 12.49 -24.64 15.57
CA GLN A 146 13.75 -24.07 16.03
C GLN A 146 14.90 -24.47 15.09
N TYR A 147 15.91 -25.13 15.63
CA TYR A 147 17.12 -25.58 14.96
C TYR A 147 17.46 -26.99 15.44
N ILE A 148 18.28 -27.71 14.68
CA ILE A 148 18.80 -29.02 15.06
C ILE A 148 20.31 -29.09 14.84
N ASN A 149 20.97 -29.76 15.77
CA ASN A 149 22.37 -30.11 15.75
C ASN A 149 22.51 -31.62 15.51
N PHE A 150 23.21 -32.01 14.46
CA PHE A 150 23.62 -33.38 14.21
C PHE A 150 25.07 -33.57 14.65
N GLU A 151 25.26 -34.30 15.74
CA GLU A 151 26.56 -34.74 16.21
C GLU A 151 26.95 -36.02 15.45
N VAL A 152 27.89 -35.88 14.52
CA VAL A 152 28.37 -36.95 13.64
C VAL A 152 29.55 -37.66 14.31
N VAL A 153 29.46 -38.98 14.46
CA VAL A 153 30.49 -39.80 15.11
C VAL A 153 31.70 -40.01 14.20
N GLU A 154 31.48 -40.03 12.89
CA GLU A 154 32.54 -40.03 11.88
C GLU A 154 33.22 -38.65 11.80
N ASP A 155 34.47 -38.64 11.34
CA ASP A 155 35.19 -37.39 11.08
C ASP A 155 34.72 -36.80 9.75
N ILE A 156 34.08 -35.64 9.83
CA ILE A 156 33.57 -34.89 8.70
C ILE A 156 34.08 -33.45 8.73
N LYS A 157 34.12 -32.81 7.57
CA LYS A 157 34.16 -31.35 7.51
C LYS A 157 32.79 -30.81 7.93
N PRO A 158 32.70 -29.94 8.98
CA PRO A 158 31.42 -29.38 9.39
C PRO A 158 30.73 -28.61 8.26
N PHE A 159 29.41 -28.76 8.18
CA PHE A 159 28.56 -28.12 7.19
C PHE A 159 27.20 -27.77 7.81
N TYR A 160 26.52 -26.76 7.27
CA TYR A 160 25.32 -26.23 7.92
C TYR A 160 24.46 -25.37 6.99
N SER A 161 23.17 -25.28 7.34
CA SER A 161 22.23 -24.25 6.90
C SER A 161 21.97 -23.25 8.04
N GLU A 162 20.98 -22.36 7.91
CA GLU A 162 20.66 -21.44 9.01
C GLU A 162 20.15 -22.17 10.27
N ASN A 163 19.52 -23.35 10.11
CA ASN A 163 18.82 -24.05 11.20
C ASN A 163 19.21 -25.52 11.37
N ILE A 164 20.06 -26.06 10.50
CA ILE A 164 20.52 -27.44 10.56
C ILE A 164 22.05 -27.44 10.56
N TYR A 165 22.68 -28.02 11.58
CA TYR A 165 24.13 -28.02 11.76
C TYR A 165 24.66 -29.44 11.85
N PHE A 166 25.79 -29.73 11.20
CA PHE A 166 26.48 -31.03 11.29
C PHE A 166 27.91 -30.81 11.75
N PHE A 167 28.33 -31.52 12.81
CA PHE A 167 29.68 -31.39 13.39
C PHE A 167 30.16 -32.69 14.04
N ASN A 168 31.47 -32.81 14.20
CA ASN A 168 32.12 -33.98 14.78
C ASN A 168 31.81 -34.16 16.27
N LYS A 169 31.65 -35.42 16.71
CA LYS A 169 31.47 -35.78 18.12
C LYS A 169 32.55 -35.16 19.00
N GLY A 170 32.13 -34.53 20.10
CA GLY A 170 33.04 -33.92 21.06
C GLY A 170 33.57 -32.53 20.66
N PHE A 171 33.15 -31.98 19.52
CA PHE A 171 33.43 -30.59 19.19
C PHE A 171 32.64 -29.66 20.12
N GLN A 172 33.32 -28.71 20.77
CA GLN A 172 32.66 -27.78 21.68
C GLN A 172 31.79 -26.79 20.91
N GLN A 173 30.51 -26.79 21.28
CA GLN A 173 29.35 -26.01 20.78
C GLN A 173 29.52 -24.49 20.66
N ALA A 174 30.71 -23.91 20.87
CA ALA A 174 30.93 -22.46 20.88
C ALA A 174 30.64 -21.79 19.53
N GLU A 175 30.63 -22.54 18.42
CA GLU A 175 30.27 -22.06 17.07
C GLU A 175 28.82 -22.42 16.66
N CYS A 176 28.14 -23.29 17.40
CA CYS A 176 26.72 -23.59 17.19
C CYS A 176 25.87 -22.53 17.91
N VAL A 177 25.77 -21.37 17.28
CA VAL A 177 25.07 -20.21 17.84
C VAL A 177 23.62 -20.60 18.11
N LYS A 178 23.24 -20.68 19.39
CA LYS A 178 21.87 -20.36 19.80
C LYS A 178 21.57 -18.97 19.27
N LYS A 179 21.03 -18.87 18.06
CA LYS A 179 20.54 -17.59 17.55
C LYS A 179 19.29 -17.30 18.37
N GLU A 180 19.43 -16.50 19.43
CA GLU A 180 18.30 -15.94 20.15
C GLU A 180 17.33 -15.35 19.12
N GLY A 181 16.05 -15.74 19.21
CA GLY A 181 15.03 -15.34 18.24
C GLY A 181 14.97 -16.12 16.92
N ALA A 182 15.80 -17.16 16.69
CA ALA A 182 15.71 -17.98 15.48
C ALA A 182 14.32 -18.59 15.29
N GLY A 183 13.75 -19.20 16.34
CA GLY A 183 12.40 -19.74 16.29
C GLY A 183 11.33 -18.68 16.01
N GLU A 184 11.50 -17.45 16.53
CA GLU A 184 10.59 -16.32 16.26
C GLU A 184 10.68 -15.88 14.80
N LYS A 185 11.89 -15.75 14.24
CA LYS A 185 12.11 -15.44 12.82
C LYS A 185 11.43 -16.48 11.93
N ARG A 186 11.64 -17.77 12.21
CA ARG A 186 11.00 -18.88 11.47
C ARG A 186 9.49 -18.80 11.52
N ASN A 187 8.91 -18.68 12.72
CA ASN A 187 7.47 -18.59 12.89
C ASN A 187 6.89 -17.36 12.16
N ARG A 188 7.60 -16.22 12.17
CA ARG A 188 7.21 -15.03 11.40
C ARG A 188 7.17 -15.31 9.89
N LEU A 189 8.15 -16.03 9.35
CA LEU A 189 8.17 -16.40 7.92
C LEU A 189 7.04 -17.36 7.56
N ILE A 190 6.76 -18.36 8.40
CA ILE A 190 5.65 -19.30 8.22
C ILE A 190 4.30 -18.57 8.26
N ASN A 191 4.13 -17.60 9.17
CA ASN A 191 2.92 -16.78 9.23
C ASN A 191 2.76 -15.90 7.98
N LYS A 192 3.85 -15.27 7.52
CA LYS A 192 3.88 -14.48 6.28
C LYS A 192 3.47 -15.31 5.06
N LEU A 193 3.89 -16.58 4.98
CA LEU A 193 3.45 -17.50 3.94
C LEU A 193 1.92 -17.65 3.97
N ALA A 194 1.35 -17.96 5.12
CA ALA A 194 -0.10 -18.17 5.28
C ALA A 194 -0.94 -16.93 4.93
N GLU A 195 -0.38 -15.72 5.12
CA GLU A 195 -1.03 -14.45 4.77
C GLU A 195 -1.01 -14.14 3.26
N ASN A 196 -0.03 -14.65 2.50
CA ASN A 196 0.26 -14.21 1.12
C ASN A 196 0.17 -15.33 0.06
N CYS A 197 0.18 -16.59 0.48
CA CYS A 197 0.17 -17.77 -0.37
C CYS A 197 -0.80 -18.82 0.17
N HIS A 198 -1.37 -19.64 -0.71
CA HIS A 198 -2.18 -20.78 -0.33
C HIS A 198 -1.39 -22.08 -0.50
N PHE A 199 -0.83 -22.60 0.59
CA PHE A 199 -0.21 -23.91 0.62
C PHE A 199 -1.14 -24.92 1.30
N ALA A 200 -1.66 -25.88 0.52
CA ALA A 200 -2.69 -26.82 0.98
C ALA A 200 -2.22 -27.70 2.15
N ASN A 201 -0.93 -28.04 2.21
CA ASN A 201 -0.35 -28.91 3.24
C ASN A 201 0.33 -28.12 4.39
N SER A 202 -0.06 -26.86 4.60
CA SER A 202 0.53 -25.97 5.61
C SER A 202 0.35 -26.43 7.06
N SER A 203 -0.64 -27.28 7.34
CA SER A 203 -0.81 -27.90 8.67
C SER A 203 0.30 -28.89 9.01
N ASP A 204 0.80 -29.60 8.00
CA ASP A 204 1.66 -30.77 8.15
C ASP A 204 3.13 -30.47 7.85
N CYS A 205 3.42 -29.26 7.34
CA CYS A 205 4.75 -28.84 6.93
C CYS A 205 5.03 -27.41 7.39
N LYS A 206 5.91 -27.29 8.39
CA LYS A 206 6.39 -26.02 8.98
C LYS A 206 7.87 -25.80 8.68
N LEU A 207 8.21 -25.90 7.40
CA LEU A 207 9.57 -25.74 6.89
C LEU A 207 9.70 -24.43 6.12
N ILE A 208 10.91 -23.86 6.11
CA ILE A 208 11.28 -22.65 5.38
C ILE A 208 12.47 -22.95 4.46
N PRO A 209 12.68 -22.19 3.37
CA PRO A 209 13.84 -22.40 2.49
C PRO A 209 15.19 -22.41 3.22
N GLU A 210 15.36 -21.58 4.26
CA GLU A 210 16.58 -21.46 5.07
C GLU A 210 16.90 -22.71 5.91
N ASP A 211 15.99 -23.70 5.98
CA ASP A 211 16.28 -25.01 6.55
C ASP A 211 17.30 -25.80 5.78
N PHE A 212 17.21 -25.74 4.46
CA PHE A 212 17.96 -26.62 3.57
C PHE A 212 18.97 -25.85 2.72
N PHE A 213 18.89 -24.51 2.69
CA PHE A 213 19.90 -23.71 2.02
C PHE A 213 21.23 -23.78 2.78
N LEU A 214 22.17 -24.57 2.25
CA LEU A 214 23.49 -24.79 2.85
C LEU A 214 24.37 -23.54 2.69
N LEU A 215 24.82 -23.01 3.82
CA LEU A 215 25.80 -21.92 3.89
C LEU A 215 27.24 -22.46 3.82
N ALA A 216 27.42 -23.68 4.30
CA ALA A 216 28.61 -24.49 4.09
C ALA A 216 28.18 -25.87 3.58
N GLN A 217 28.81 -26.36 2.51
CA GLN A 217 28.49 -27.64 1.86
C GLN A 217 29.20 -28.83 2.54
N SER A 218 28.54 -29.99 2.47
CA SER A 218 29.11 -31.29 2.83
C SER A 218 30.13 -31.75 1.79
N GLU A 219 31.01 -32.68 2.16
CA GLU A 219 31.84 -33.41 1.21
C GLU A 219 31.04 -34.45 0.41
N ASP A 220 29.85 -34.85 0.88
CA ASP A 220 28.93 -35.70 0.14
C ASP A 220 28.03 -34.87 -0.79
N GLU A 221 28.33 -34.90 -2.09
CA GLU A 221 27.59 -34.17 -3.13
C GLU A 221 26.11 -34.58 -3.21
N ARG A 222 25.78 -35.85 -2.92
CA ARG A 222 24.39 -36.33 -2.97
C ARG A 222 23.53 -35.65 -1.91
N LEU A 223 24.11 -35.38 -0.74
CA LEU A 223 23.44 -34.67 0.34
C LEU A 223 23.25 -33.19 0.00
N ASN A 224 24.26 -32.56 -0.60
CA ASN A 224 24.18 -31.18 -1.08
C ASN A 224 23.05 -31.03 -2.11
N GLU A 225 22.98 -31.93 -3.09
CA GLU A 225 21.94 -31.93 -4.12
C GLU A 225 20.54 -32.10 -3.49
N LEU A 226 20.38 -33.03 -2.55
CA LEU A 226 19.12 -33.27 -1.84
C LEU A 226 18.63 -31.99 -1.12
N PHE A 227 19.53 -31.34 -0.37
CA PHE A 227 19.23 -30.10 0.35
C PHE A 227 18.90 -28.95 -0.62
N SER A 228 19.64 -28.85 -1.73
CA SER A 228 19.38 -27.87 -2.77
C SER A 228 17.98 -28.03 -3.39
N ARG A 229 17.60 -29.25 -3.76
CA ARG A 229 16.29 -29.55 -4.36
C ARG A 229 15.13 -29.21 -3.43
N HIS A 230 15.28 -29.51 -2.13
CA HIS A 230 14.27 -29.10 -1.13
C HIS A 230 14.22 -27.60 -0.91
N THR A 231 15.36 -26.90 -0.95
CA THR A 231 15.41 -25.43 -0.90
C THR A 231 14.66 -24.80 -2.06
N LEU A 232 14.86 -25.32 -3.28
CA LEU A 232 14.18 -24.84 -4.48
C LEU A 232 12.65 -25.04 -4.37
N LEU A 233 12.19 -26.23 -3.96
CA LEU A 233 10.77 -26.49 -3.77
C LEU A 233 10.13 -25.55 -2.74
N LEU A 234 10.78 -25.36 -1.59
CA LEU A 234 10.27 -24.46 -0.56
C LEU A 234 10.27 -23.01 -1.06
N SER A 235 11.31 -22.57 -1.78
CA SER A 235 11.34 -21.22 -2.36
C SER A 235 10.16 -21.00 -3.32
N ILE A 236 9.82 -22.00 -4.15
CA ILE A 236 8.64 -21.97 -5.03
C ILE A 236 7.35 -21.88 -4.22
N ILE A 237 7.19 -22.68 -3.16
CA ILE A 237 6.02 -22.65 -2.27
C ILE A 237 5.83 -21.26 -1.66
N TYR A 238 6.92 -20.60 -1.25
CA TYR A 238 6.87 -19.27 -0.66
C TYR A 238 6.65 -18.16 -1.67
N LEU A 239 6.89 -18.39 -2.97
CA LEU A 239 6.69 -17.37 -4.01
C LEU A 239 5.37 -17.51 -4.76
N PHE A 240 4.86 -18.73 -4.95
CA PHE A 240 3.72 -18.99 -5.85
C PHE A 240 2.37 -18.85 -5.12
N ASP A 241 1.31 -18.50 -5.85
CA ASP A 241 0.00 -18.19 -5.26
C ASP A 241 -0.65 -19.41 -4.60
N ILE A 242 -0.63 -20.54 -5.29
CA ILE A 242 -1.22 -21.79 -4.80
C ILE A 242 -0.25 -22.93 -5.05
N THR A 243 0.02 -23.70 -4.00
CA THR A 243 0.79 -24.94 -4.09
C THR A 243 0.11 -26.05 -3.29
N SER A 244 0.24 -27.28 -3.79
CA SER A 244 -0.27 -28.47 -3.13
C SER A 244 0.66 -29.64 -3.45
N ARG A 245 1.08 -30.36 -2.43
CA ARG A 245 1.89 -31.56 -2.58
C ARG A 245 0.98 -32.78 -2.58
N ASP A 246 1.20 -33.69 -3.52
CA ASP A 246 0.55 -35.00 -3.53
C ASP A 246 1.32 -36.05 -2.69
N GLU A 247 0.86 -37.29 -2.66
CA GLU A 247 1.54 -38.42 -2.03
C GLU A 247 2.76 -38.91 -2.83
N ASP A 248 2.83 -38.60 -4.12
CA ASP A 248 3.78 -39.18 -5.10
C ASP A 248 4.85 -38.21 -5.62
N ASN A 249 5.65 -37.61 -4.72
CA ASN A 249 6.82 -36.76 -5.08
C ASN A 249 6.54 -35.60 -6.05
N GLU A 250 5.28 -35.22 -6.16
CA GLU A 250 4.80 -34.20 -7.08
C GLU A 250 4.28 -32.98 -6.31
N LEU A 251 4.62 -31.79 -6.81
CA LEU A 251 4.12 -30.52 -6.32
C LEU A 251 3.27 -29.87 -7.41
N TYR A 252 1.96 -29.83 -7.22
CA TYR A 252 1.09 -28.97 -8.01
C TYR A 252 1.36 -27.51 -7.65
N TYR A 253 1.39 -26.66 -8.68
CA TYR A 253 1.57 -25.23 -8.51
C TYR A 253 0.66 -24.42 -9.43
N LYS A 254 0.33 -23.22 -8.98
CA LYS A 254 -0.31 -22.17 -9.77
C LYS A 254 0.29 -20.82 -9.41
N LEU A 255 0.79 -20.15 -10.44
CA LEU A 255 1.40 -18.82 -10.37
C LEU A 255 0.58 -17.84 -11.22
N ARG A 256 0.15 -16.74 -10.62
CA ARG A 256 -0.61 -15.65 -11.24
C ARG A 256 0.24 -14.39 -11.21
N GLY A 257 0.81 -14.07 -12.37
CA GLY A 257 1.48 -12.81 -12.63
C GLY A 257 0.84 -12.10 -13.83
N TYR A 258 1.66 -11.55 -14.73
CA TYR A 258 1.19 -11.02 -16.01
C TYR A 258 0.53 -12.09 -16.89
N ARG A 259 0.95 -13.35 -16.73
CA ARG A 259 0.25 -14.53 -17.24
C ARG A 259 0.02 -15.53 -16.11
N GLN A 260 -0.98 -16.38 -16.28
CA GLN A 260 -1.20 -17.51 -15.38
C GLN A 260 -0.41 -18.72 -15.88
N ILE A 261 0.34 -19.35 -14.98
CA ILE A 261 1.09 -20.59 -15.24
C ILE A 261 0.68 -21.60 -14.17
N SER A 262 0.46 -22.84 -14.56
CA SER A 262 0.14 -23.93 -13.63
C SER A 262 0.66 -25.24 -14.19
N GLY A 263 1.01 -26.15 -13.29
CA GLY A 263 1.50 -27.47 -13.67
C GLY A 263 1.86 -28.29 -12.44
N VAL A 264 2.66 -29.32 -12.68
CA VAL A 264 3.18 -30.21 -11.66
C VAL A 264 4.70 -30.24 -11.78
N ILE A 265 5.38 -30.18 -10.64
CA ILE A 265 6.83 -30.34 -10.54
C ILE A 265 7.10 -31.72 -9.95
N ASN A 266 7.84 -32.55 -10.68
CA ASN A 266 8.36 -33.80 -10.14
C ASN A 266 9.67 -33.51 -9.39
N PHE A 267 9.82 -34.06 -8.18
CA PHE A 267 11.03 -33.88 -7.40
C PHE A 267 12.30 -34.24 -8.17
N SER A 268 12.25 -35.31 -8.97
CA SER A 268 13.38 -35.89 -9.69
C SER A 268 13.93 -35.00 -10.80
N ASP A 269 13.15 -34.03 -11.28
CA ASP A 269 13.54 -33.15 -12.38
C ASP A 269 14.32 -31.91 -11.91
N LEU A 270 14.39 -31.69 -10.60
CA LEU A 270 15.00 -30.52 -9.99
C LEU A 270 16.52 -30.62 -9.98
N LYS A 271 17.19 -29.51 -10.33
CA LYS A 271 18.66 -29.39 -10.35
C LYS A 271 19.14 -28.31 -9.39
N GLU A 272 20.37 -28.46 -8.92
CA GLU A 272 21.01 -27.51 -8.00
C GLU A 272 21.16 -26.10 -8.61
N GLU A 273 21.50 -26.02 -9.90
CA GLU A 273 21.81 -24.76 -10.63
C GLU A 273 20.73 -23.68 -10.48
N GLU A 274 19.46 -24.07 -10.44
CA GLU A 274 18.31 -23.16 -10.37
C GLU A 274 17.97 -22.69 -8.94
N THR A 275 18.53 -23.36 -7.93
CA THR A 275 18.13 -23.19 -6.52
C THR A 275 18.47 -21.79 -6.02
N LYS A 276 19.68 -21.31 -6.31
CA LYS A 276 20.17 -20.03 -5.79
C LYS A 276 19.32 -18.86 -6.25
N GLN A 277 18.93 -18.84 -7.53
CA GLN A 277 18.16 -17.72 -8.06
C GLN A 277 16.77 -17.63 -7.40
N TYR A 278 16.11 -18.77 -7.21
CA TYR A 278 14.82 -18.83 -6.51
C TYR A 278 14.95 -18.45 -5.04
N PHE A 279 15.99 -18.93 -4.36
CA PHE A 279 16.26 -18.59 -2.97
C PHE A 279 16.53 -17.09 -2.81
N ASP A 280 17.32 -16.48 -3.68
CA ASP A 280 17.63 -15.04 -3.63
C ASP A 280 16.38 -14.17 -3.87
N ILE A 281 15.48 -14.60 -4.77
CA ILE A 281 14.18 -13.93 -4.99
C ILE A 281 13.28 -14.06 -3.76
N TYR A 282 13.22 -15.26 -3.18
CA TYR A 282 12.50 -15.51 -1.94
C TYR A 282 13.01 -14.61 -0.81
N GLU A 283 14.32 -14.62 -0.55
CA GLU A 283 14.96 -13.86 0.52
C GLU A 283 14.68 -12.35 0.38
N TRP A 284 14.84 -11.80 -0.83
CA TRP A 284 14.54 -10.40 -1.10
C TRP A 284 13.06 -10.05 -0.88
N THR A 285 12.16 -10.96 -1.26
CA THR A 285 10.72 -10.79 -1.15
C THR A 285 10.27 -10.79 0.31
N TYR A 286 10.79 -11.73 1.12
CA TYR A 286 10.40 -11.94 2.52
C TYR A 286 11.15 -11.08 3.53
N ASN A 287 12.21 -10.39 3.10
CA ASN A 287 12.91 -9.35 3.85
C ASN A 287 12.02 -8.13 4.14
N GLU A 288 12.60 -7.08 4.74
CA GLU A 288 11.89 -5.87 5.16
C GLU A 288 11.09 -5.19 4.02
N GLY A 289 10.03 -4.44 4.38
CA GLY A 289 9.15 -3.75 3.44
C GLY A 289 7.77 -4.40 3.30
N ASN A 290 6.96 -3.91 2.34
CA ASN A 290 5.63 -4.47 2.07
C ASN A 290 5.76 -5.77 1.26
N LEU A 291 5.57 -6.90 1.94
CA LEU A 291 5.62 -8.23 1.35
C LEU A 291 4.60 -8.40 0.21
N SER A 292 3.38 -7.90 0.37
CA SER A 292 2.30 -8.07 -0.61
C SER A 292 2.66 -7.41 -1.95
N ASP A 293 3.22 -6.21 -1.92
CA ASP A 293 3.69 -5.52 -3.13
C ASP A 293 4.90 -6.24 -3.75
N LYS A 294 5.86 -6.65 -2.92
CA LYS A 294 7.08 -7.34 -3.38
C LYS A 294 6.75 -8.69 -4.03
N ILE A 295 5.94 -9.51 -3.39
CA ILE A 295 5.59 -10.84 -3.90
C ILE A 295 4.72 -10.72 -5.16
N GLY A 296 3.79 -9.76 -5.21
CA GLY A 296 2.99 -9.49 -6.41
C GLY A 296 3.88 -9.09 -7.60
N LEU A 297 4.85 -8.21 -7.39
CA LEU A 297 5.81 -7.83 -8.42
C LEU A 297 6.74 -9.00 -8.82
N ALA A 298 7.23 -9.76 -7.85
CA ALA A 298 8.07 -10.93 -8.10
C ALA A 298 7.32 -11.94 -8.99
N ARG A 299 6.08 -12.29 -8.65
CA ARG A 299 5.22 -13.18 -9.45
C ARG A 299 5.04 -12.66 -10.88
N ASN A 300 4.75 -11.35 -11.03
CA ASN A 300 4.62 -10.72 -12.34
C ASN A 300 5.87 -10.93 -13.21
N ILE A 301 7.04 -10.65 -12.67
CA ILE A 301 8.29 -10.73 -13.43
C ILE A 301 8.72 -12.19 -13.65
N ILE A 302 8.62 -13.05 -12.63
CA ILE A 302 8.86 -14.50 -12.75
C ILE A 302 8.05 -15.07 -13.92
N THR A 303 6.75 -14.74 -14.02
CA THR A 303 5.92 -15.27 -15.11
C THR A 303 6.39 -14.87 -16.49
N ILE A 304 7.04 -13.70 -16.66
CA ILE A 304 7.63 -13.29 -17.95
C ILE A 304 8.89 -14.10 -18.25
N HIS A 305 9.71 -14.38 -17.23
CA HIS A 305 11.05 -14.91 -17.39
C HIS A 305 11.17 -16.44 -17.24
N ILE A 306 10.07 -17.15 -16.97
CA ILE A 306 10.01 -18.62 -17.06
C ILE A 306 10.29 -19.07 -18.50
N LYS A 307 11.32 -19.90 -18.65
CA LYS A 307 11.74 -20.48 -19.93
C LYS A 307 11.04 -21.82 -20.19
N GLU A 308 10.75 -22.11 -21.45
CA GLU A 308 10.32 -23.44 -21.93
C GLU A 308 9.10 -24.05 -21.20
N ASN A 309 8.28 -23.21 -20.55
CA ASN A 309 7.21 -23.64 -19.63
C ASN A 309 7.70 -24.51 -18.47
N ASN A 310 9.00 -24.50 -18.16
CA ASN A 310 9.56 -25.13 -16.98
C ASN A 310 9.55 -24.13 -15.82
N PRO A 311 8.75 -24.35 -14.77
CA PRO A 311 8.55 -23.37 -13.70
C PRO A 311 9.82 -23.13 -12.87
N PHE A 312 10.78 -24.04 -12.83
CA PHE A 312 12.00 -23.85 -12.05
C PHE A 312 13.16 -23.31 -12.90
N LEU A 313 13.00 -23.18 -14.22
CA LEU A 313 14.03 -22.62 -15.11
C LEU A 313 13.73 -21.15 -15.43
N LEU A 314 14.59 -20.26 -14.95
CA LEU A 314 14.45 -18.82 -15.13
C LEU A 314 15.48 -18.27 -16.15
N ALA A 315 15.19 -17.08 -16.67
CA ALA A 315 16.20 -16.30 -17.37
C ALA A 315 17.30 -15.83 -16.41
N GLU A 316 18.46 -15.47 -16.94
CA GLU A 316 19.50 -14.85 -16.12
C GLU A 316 18.98 -13.52 -15.55
N ASP A 317 19.48 -13.15 -14.37
CA ASP A 317 19.25 -11.85 -13.72
C ASP A 317 17.78 -11.47 -13.41
N VAL A 318 16.88 -12.44 -13.23
CA VAL A 318 15.47 -12.18 -12.84
C VAL A 318 15.37 -11.36 -11.55
N LEU A 319 16.21 -11.62 -10.55
CA LEU A 319 16.24 -10.83 -9.31
C LEU A 319 16.55 -9.35 -9.57
N SER A 320 17.47 -9.05 -10.48
CA SER A 320 17.82 -7.68 -10.85
C SER A 320 16.64 -6.97 -11.52
N SER A 321 15.91 -7.69 -12.39
CA SER A 321 14.67 -7.20 -13.00
C SER A 321 13.59 -6.94 -11.95
N ILE A 322 13.45 -7.81 -10.95
CA ILE A 322 12.52 -7.61 -9.82
C ILE A 322 12.88 -6.37 -9.00
N LYS A 323 14.15 -6.23 -8.61
CA LYS A 323 14.63 -5.07 -7.84
C LYS A 323 14.41 -3.76 -8.60
N SER A 324 14.81 -3.70 -9.87
CA SER A 324 14.60 -2.53 -10.73
C SER A 324 13.11 -2.23 -10.94
N GLY A 325 12.29 -3.25 -11.15
CA GLY A 325 10.84 -3.12 -11.24
C GLY A 325 10.23 -2.53 -9.96
N TYR A 326 10.74 -2.91 -8.80
CA TYR A 326 10.27 -2.40 -7.51
C TYR A 326 10.63 -0.93 -7.31
N ASP A 327 11.84 -0.54 -7.68
CA ASP A 327 12.27 0.86 -7.65
C ASP A 327 11.42 1.73 -8.59
N ILE A 328 11.06 1.21 -9.78
CA ILE A 328 10.16 1.89 -10.71
C ILE A 328 8.76 2.01 -10.11
N TYR A 329 8.22 0.94 -9.52
CA TYR A 329 6.92 0.94 -8.85
C TYR A 329 6.86 2.00 -7.74
N LEU A 330 7.87 2.06 -6.87
CA LEU A 330 7.96 3.07 -5.81
C LEU A 330 7.98 4.50 -6.38
N LYS A 331 8.80 4.74 -7.42
CA LYS A 331 8.87 6.05 -8.09
C LYS A 331 7.54 6.44 -8.74
N GLN A 332 6.84 5.51 -9.38
CA GLN A 332 5.54 5.73 -10.00
C GLN A 332 4.47 6.06 -8.96
N ASN A 333 4.43 5.32 -7.84
CA ASN A 333 3.49 5.59 -6.75
C ASN A 333 3.70 6.99 -6.15
N ILE A 334 4.96 7.39 -5.89
CA ILE A 334 5.28 8.74 -5.43
C ILE A 334 4.86 9.80 -6.46
N SER A 335 5.12 9.54 -7.75
CA SER A 335 4.73 10.44 -8.84
C SER A 335 3.22 10.60 -8.94
N GLN A 336 2.46 9.52 -8.79
CA GLN A 336 0.99 9.54 -8.75
C GLN A 336 0.47 10.33 -7.54
N TYR A 337 1.05 10.14 -6.35
CA TYR A 337 0.71 10.94 -5.18
C TYR A 337 0.92 12.45 -5.42
N ILE A 338 2.08 12.83 -5.97
CA ILE A 338 2.38 14.24 -6.30
C ILE A 338 1.40 14.78 -7.36
N ALA A 339 1.09 14.00 -8.38
CA ALA A 339 0.14 14.37 -9.43
C ALA A 339 -1.26 14.60 -8.85
N THR A 340 -1.75 13.70 -7.99
CA THR A 340 -3.03 13.85 -7.27
C THR A 340 -3.02 15.12 -6.44
N LYS A 341 -1.98 15.36 -5.64
CA LYS A 341 -1.84 16.58 -4.85
C LYS A 341 -1.88 17.84 -5.71
N LYS A 342 -1.17 17.85 -6.84
CA LYS A 342 -1.19 18.97 -7.79
C LYS A 342 -2.60 19.21 -8.35
N GLN A 343 -3.32 18.15 -8.70
CA GLN A 343 -4.69 18.25 -9.19
C GLN A 343 -5.64 18.85 -8.15
N VAL A 344 -5.48 18.50 -6.86
CA VAL A 344 -6.24 19.13 -5.76
C VAL A 344 -5.95 20.63 -5.70
N VAL A 345 -4.67 21.03 -5.72
CA VAL A 345 -4.26 22.44 -5.69
C VAL A 345 -4.79 23.21 -6.89
N GLU A 346 -4.73 22.64 -8.10
CA GLU A 346 -5.30 23.25 -9.31
C GLU A 346 -6.83 23.42 -9.19
N ASN A 347 -7.53 22.46 -8.59
CA ASN A 347 -8.97 22.57 -8.35
C ASN A 347 -9.29 23.65 -7.29
N ILE A 348 -8.51 23.77 -6.22
CA ILE A 348 -8.63 24.88 -5.26
C ILE A 348 -8.40 26.22 -5.96
N HIS A 349 -7.39 26.32 -6.83
CA HIS A 349 -7.17 27.53 -7.62
C HIS A 349 -8.36 27.88 -8.52
N LYS A 350 -8.96 26.90 -9.20
CA LYS A 350 -10.19 27.08 -9.98
C LYS A 350 -11.36 27.54 -9.11
N MET A 351 -11.45 27.05 -7.87
CA MET A 351 -12.44 27.53 -6.90
C MET A 351 -12.21 29.01 -6.56
N ASN A 352 -10.97 29.41 -6.25
CA ASN A 352 -10.65 30.82 -5.97
C ASN A 352 -10.98 31.71 -7.20
N GLN A 353 -10.71 31.25 -8.41
CA GLN A 353 -11.12 31.94 -9.65
C GLN A 353 -12.65 32.05 -9.76
N ARG A 354 -13.39 30.99 -9.42
CA ARG A 354 -14.86 31.02 -9.42
C ARG A 354 -15.42 31.99 -8.39
N ALA A 355 -14.81 32.09 -7.20
CA ALA A 355 -15.20 33.07 -6.20
C ALA A 355 -15.05 34.51 -6.72
N ASN A 356 -13.96 34.80 -7.44
CA ASN A 356 -13.78 36.09 -8.10
C ASN A 356 -14.84 36.36 -9.16
N GLN A 357 -15.18 35.38 -10.00
CA GLN A 357 -16.25 35.51 -11.00
C GLN A 357 -17.60 35.82 -10.36
N ILE A 358 -17.97 35.11 -9.29
CA ILE A 358 -19.21 35.36 -8.52
C ILE A 358 -19.21 36.78 -7.95
N ALA A 359 -18.07 37.23 -7.44
CA ALA A 359 -17.93 38.59 -6.91
C ALA A 359 -18.06 39.66 -8.02
N ASP A 360 -17.69 39.35 -9.26
CA ASP A 360 -17.82 40.25 -10.42
C ASP A 360 -19.23 40.29 -11.02
N THR A 361 -20.10 39.29 -10.75
CA THR A 361 -21.48 39.22 -11.22
C THR A 361 -22.31 40.48 -10.90
N ILE A 362 -22.04 41.18 -9.77
CA ILE A 362 -22.73 42.45 -9.44
C ILE A 362 -22.03 43.69 -10.00
N ALA A 363 -20.71 43.63 -10.19
CA ALA A 363 -19.90 44.80 -10.51
C ALA A 363 -20.09 45.26 -11.96
N LEU A 364 -20.16 44.31 -12.89
CA LEU A 364 -20.33 44.61 -14.31
C LEU A 364 -21.73 45.17 -14.63
N PRO A 365 -22.84 44.55 -14.17
CA PRO A 365 -24.17 45.11 -14.42
C PRO A 365 -24.39 46.46 -13.76
N PHE A 366 -23.82 46.70 -12.56
CA PHE A 366 -23.84 48.02 -11.93
C PHE A 366 -23.17 49.10 -12.82
N ARG A 367 -21.98 48.83 -13.37
CA ARG A 367 -21.29 49.77 -14.27
C ARG A 367 -22.11 50.07 -15.52
N ASN A 368 -22.71 49.05 -16.11
CA ASN A 368 -23.56 49.21 -17.29
C ASN A 368 -24.83 50.01 -16.97
N CYS A 369 -25.43 49.78 -15.81
CA CYS A 369 -26.57 50.56 -15.32
C CYS A 369 -26.17 52.03 -15.10
N LEU A 370 -25.03 52.29 -14.45
CA LEU A 370 -24.51 53.64 -14.27
C LEU A 370 -24.29 54.36 -15.62
N LEU A 371 -23.67 53.69 -16.59
CA LEU A 371 -23.45 54.23 -17.93
C LEU A 371 -24.77 54.50 -18.67
N ALA A 372 -25.75 53.59 -18.55
CA ALA A 372 -27.07 53.78 -19.14
C ALA A 372 -27.79 54.99 -18.54
N ILE A 373 -27.73 55.17 -17.21
CA ILE A 373 -28.27 56.33 -16.51
C ILE A 373 -27.60 57.62 -17.02
N VAL A 374 -26.26 57.68 -17.01
CA VAL A 374 -25.52 58.87 -17.46
C VAL A 374 -25.85 59.20 -18.92
N THR A 375 -25.90 58.20 -19.80
CA THR A 375 -26.18 58.38 -21.24
C THR A 375 -27.61 58.86 -21.47
N PHE A 376 -28.58 58.31 -20.73
CA PHE A 376 -29.98 58.73 -20.78
C PHE A 376 -30.13 60.20 -20.39
N PHE A 377 -29.61 60.62 -19.24
CA PHE A 377 -29.71 62.01 -18.78
C PHE A 377 -28.90 62.98 -19.65
N ALA A 378 -27.73 62.59 -20.16
CA ALA A 378 -26.96 63.40 -21.09
C ALA A 378 -27.71 63.62 -22.41
N SER A 379 -28.30 62.56 -22.97
CA SER A 379 -29.11 62.65 -24.20
C SER A 379 -30.34 63.53 -24.00
N LEU A 380 -31.04 63.38 -22.86
CA LEU A 380 -32.17 64.24 -22.50
C LEU A 380 -31.75 65.70 -22.40
N PHE A 381 -30.62 65.99 -21.75
CA PHE A 381 -30.12 67.36 -21.62
C PHE A 381 -29.79 67.98 -22.98
N ILE A 382 -29.05 67.26 -23.84
CA ILE A 382 -28.67 67.72 -25.18
C ILE A 382 -29.90 68.01 -26.05
N ILE A 383 -30.85 67.07 -26.12
CA ILE A 383 -32.07 67.22 -26.93
C ILE A 383 -32.88 68.42 -26.43
N ARG A 384 -33.06 68.56 -25.11
CA ARG A 384 -33.90 69.63 -24.55
C ARG A 384 -33.27 71.00 -24.71
N VAL A 385 -31.98 71.16 -24.45
CA VAL A 385 -31.26 72.43 -24.66
C VAL A 385 -31.30 72.84 -26.14
N SER A 386 -31.12 71.88 -27.05
CA SER A 386 -31.17 72.12 -28.50
C SER A 386 -32.55 72.54 -28.99
N VAL A 387 -33.62 71.88 -28.51
CA VAL A 387 -34.99 72.11 -28.99
C VAL A 387 -35.65 73.33 -28.35
N THR A 388 -35.46 73.57 -27.05
CA THR A 388 -36.24 74.61 -26.32
C THR A 388 -35.50 75.93 -26.12
N GLN A 389 -34.18 76.00 -26.36
CA GLN A 389 -33.30 77.16 -26.15
C GLN A 389 -33.48 77.87 -24.77
N ARG A 390 -34.11 77.22 -23.80
CA ARG A 390 -34.42 77.75 -22.47
C ARG A 390 -34.22 76.66 -21.42
N PHE A 391 -33.54 77.00 -20.33
CA PHE A 391 -33.25 76.06 -19.23
C PHE A 391 -34.45 75.78 -18.32
N ASP A 392 -35.54 76.55 -18.44
CA ASP A 392 -36.69 76.50 -17.53
C ASP A 392 -37.55 75.22 -17.65
N TYR A 393 -37.37 74.43 -18.72
CA TYR A 393 -38.22 73.28 -19.07
C TYR A 393 -37.44 71.97 -19.29
N VAL A 394 -36.25 71.85 -18.71
CA VAL A 394 -35.37 70.69 -18.94
C VAL A 394 -35.97 69.38 -18.44
N LEU A 395 -36.82 69.39 -17.39
CA LEU A 395 -37.48 68.19 -16.86
C LEU A 395 -39.01 68.40 -16.76
N THR A 396 -39.78 67.74 -17.64
CA THR A 396 -41.24 67.71 -17.57
C THR A 396 -41.73 66.58 -16.64
N ILE A 397 -42.99 66.65 -16.22
CA ILE A 397 -43.62 65.62 -15.38
C ILE A 397 -43.59 64.24 -16.10
N GLU A 398 -43.70 64.20 -17.43
CA GLU A 398 -43.60 62.94 -18.18
C GLU A 398 -42.20 62.33 -18.07
N ILE A 399 -41.14 63.14 -18.17
CA ILE A 399 -39.74 62.69 -18.03
C ILE A 399 -39.45 62.26 -16.58
N ALA A 400 -40.00 62.96 -15.59
CA ALA A 400 -39.88 62.57 -14.18
C ALA A 400 -40.53 61.21 -13.91
N THR A 401 -41.73 60.98 -14.45
CA THR A 401 -42.45 59.71 -14.35
C THR A 401 -41.67 58.57 -15.02
N LEU A 402 -41.13 58.81 -16.22
CA LEU A 402 -40.29 57.86 -16.93
C LEU A 402 -39.02 57.52 -16.13
N SER A 403 -38.38 58.51 -15.51
CA SER A 403 -37.19 58.32 -14.67
C SER A 403 -37.47 57.46 -13.44
N VAL A 404 -38.63 57.63 -12.79
CA VAL A 404 -39.07 56.77 -11.68
C VAL A 404 -39.28 55.33 -12.13
N PHE A 405 -39.85 55.11 -13.32
CA PHE A 405 -40.01 53.77 -13.88
C PHE A 405 -38.66 53.09 -14.16
N PHE A 406 -37.67 53.81 -14.69
CA PHE A 406 -36.30 53.32 -14.86
C PHE A 406 -35.65 52.90 -13.52
N ILE A 407 -35.90 53.65 -12.45
CA ILE A 407 -35.41 53.31 -11.10
C ILE A 407 -36.06 52.02 -10.60
N ILE A 408 -37.36 51.83 -10.79
CA ILE A 408 -38.07 50.60 -10.37
C ILE A 408 -37.52 49.38 -11.12
N ILE A 409 -37.31 49.48 -12.44
CA ILE A 409 -36.69 48.41 -13.23
C ILE A 409 -35.28 48.10 -12.72
N SER A 410 -34.47 49.13 -12.47
CA SER A 410 -33.10 48.93 -11.98
C SER A 410 -33.07 48.31 -10.57
N LEU A 411 -34.00 48.67 -9.68
CA LEU A 411 -34.14 48.03 -8.36
C LEU A 411 -34.54 46.57 -8.49
N SER A 412 -35.47 46.26 -9.40
CA SER A 412 -35.91 44.88 -9.66
C SER A 412 -34.76 44.03 -10.19
N TYR A 413 -33.94 44.59 -11.09
CA TYR A 413 -32.75 43.92 -11.62
C TYR A 413 -31.67 43.71 -10.54
N MET A 414 -31.46 44.67 -9.64
CA MET A 414 -30.57 44.52 -8.49
C MET A 414 -31.02 43.37 -7.56
N ILE A 415 -32.33 43.24 -7.31
CA ILE A 415 -32.89 42.14 -6.50
C ILE A 415 -32.65 40.79 -7.19
N MET A 416 -32.85 40.70 -8.51
CA MET A 416 -32.57 39.49 -9.28
C MET A 416 -31.09 39.06 -9.15
N LEU A 417 -30.14 39.99 -9.31
CA LEU A 417 -28.71 39.73 -9.14
C LEU A 417 -28.35 39.28 -7.71
N TRP A 418 -29.06 39.80 -6.71
CA TRP A 418 -28.85 39.38 -5.32
C TRP A 418 -29.25 37.92 -5.09
N LEU A 419 -30.37 37.48 -5.68
CA LEU A 419 -30.82 36.09 -5.64
C LEU A 419 -29.85 35.15 -6.38
N GLU A 420 -29.35 35.58 -7.53
CA GLU A 420 -28.35 34.83 -8.31
C GLU A 420 -27.06 34.62 -7.51
N ILE A 421 -26.48 35.69 -6.96
CA ILE A 421 -25.26 35.60 -6.13
C ILE A 421 -25.47 34.73 -4.89
N LYS A 422 -26.65 34.79 -4.26
CA LYS A 422 -26.97 33.92 -3.12
C LYS A 422 -26.93 32.44 -3.53
N THR A 423 -27.57 32.11 -4.66
CA THR A 423 -27.60 30.75 -5.19
C THR A 423 -26.20 30.25 -5.57
N ASP A 424 -25.44 31.09 -6.28
CA ASP A 424 -24.08 30.76 -6.70
C ASP A 424 -23.13 30.60 -5.51
N LYS A 425 -23.30 31.39 -4.45
CA LYS A 425 -22.52 31.26 -3.21
C LYS A 425 -22.81 29.94 -2.48
N GLU A 426 -24.07 29.54 -2.36
CA GLU A 426 -24.41 28.24 -1.74
C GLU A 426 -23.85 27.09 -2.56
N ARG A 427 -23.99 27.13 -3.89
CA ARG A 427 -23.39 26.14 -4.79
C ARG A 427 -21.86 26.10 -4.67
N PHE A 428 -21.21 27.25 -4.53
CA PHE A 428 -19.77 27.34 -4.29
C PHE A 428 -19.35 26.65 -2.99
N LYS A 429 -20.10 26.84 -1.91
CA LYS A 429 -19.86 26.17 -0.61
C LYS A 429 -20.03 24.65 -0.73
N THR A 430 -21.11 24.18 -1.35
CA THR A 430 -21.35 22.75 -1.56
C THR A 430 -20.27 22.12 -2.43
N ASN A 431 -19.86 22.79 -3.51
CA ASN A 431 -18.78 22.29 -4.37
C ASN A 431 -17.45 22.15 -3.61
N TYR A 432 -17.16 23.04 -2.67
CA TYR A 432 -15.94 22.96 -1.85
C TYR A 432 -15.96 21.73 -0.95
N GLN A 433 -17.08 21.49 -0.27
CA GLN A 433 -17.25 20.31 0.59
C GLN A 433 -17.18 19.01 -0.22
N ASN A 434 -17.91 18.95 -1.33
CA ASN A 434 -17.87 17.80 -2.23
C ASN A 434 -16.47 17.53 -2.78
N LEU A 435 -15.67 18.58 -3.04
CA LEU A 435 -14.29 18.42 -3.48
C LEU A 435 -13.45 17.78 -2.38
N LYS A 436 -13.59 18.25 -1.13
CA LYS A 436 -12.88 17.69 0.03
C LYS A 436 -13.22 16.21 0.22
N GLU A 437 -14.50 15.88 0.27
CA GLU A 437 -15.00 14.51 0.45
C GLU A 437 -14.49 13.55 -0.64
N ARG A 438 -14.49 13.96 -1.91
CA ARG A 438 -13.99 13.11 -3.02
C ARG A 438 -12.53 12.72 -2.91
N TYR A 439 -11.71 13.54 -2.25
CA TYR A 439 -10.29 13.25 -2.07
C TYR A 439 -9.99 12.53 -0.76
N GLU A 440 -10.95 12.42 0.19
CA GLU A 440 -10.81 11.62 1.41
C GLU A 440 -10.66 10.12 1.14
N ASP A 441 -11.15 9.63 0.01
CA ASP A 441 -10.99 8.22 -0.39
C ASP A 441 -9.56 7.89 -0.91
N ILE A 442 -8.77 8.92 -1.25
CA ILE A 442 -7.47 8.76 -1.94
C ILE A 442 -6.31 9.30 -1.08
N LEU A 443 -6.56 10.34 -0.28
CA LEU A 443 -5.56 11.02 0.53
C LEU A 443 -5.92 10.91 2.01
N ASP A 444 -4.90 10.87 2.85
CA ASP A 444 -5.09 10.91 4.30
C ASP A 444 -5.73 12.22 4.74
N LYS A 445 -6.54 12.17 5.81
CA LYS A 445 -7.27 13.33 6.33
C LYS A 445 -6.34 14.48 6.73
N LEU A 446 -5.16 14.19 7.30
CA LEU A 446 -4.19 15.20 7.68
C LEU A 446 -3.59 15.91 6.46
N ASP A 447 -3.39 15.17 5.37
CA ASP A 447 -2.89 15.74 4.11
C ASP A 447 -3.95 16.66 3.48
N ILE A 448 -5.22 16.26 3.52
CA ILE A 448 -6.33 17.08 3.04
C ILE A 448 -6.41 18.39 3.83
N GLU A 449 -6.40 18.35 5.17
CA GLU A 449 -6.44 19.57 5.99
C GLU A 449 -5.29 20.54 5.68
N LYS A 450 -4.08 20.00 5.47
CA LYS A 450 -2.91 20.80 5.07
C LYS A 450 -3.06 21.39 3.68
N ILE A 451 -3.48 20.61 2.68
CA ILE A 451 -3.65 21.08 1.29
C ILE A 451 -4.72 22.16 1.19
N PHE A 452 -5.83 22.00 1.93
CA PHE A 452 -6.92 22.98 2.00
C PHE A 452 -6.65 24.12 3.00
N ASN A 453 -5.46 24.19 3.59
CA ASN A 453 -5.03 25.24 4.52
C ASN A 453 -6.06 25.52 5.63
N HIS A 454 -6.63 24.46 6.21
CA HIS A 454 -7.67 24.53 7.24
C HIS A 454 -8.88 25.42 6.85
N ASP A 455 -9.28 25.36 5.58
CA ASP A 455 -10.37 26.13 4.96
C ASP A 455 -10.18 27.65 5.00
N ARG A 456 -8.96 28.13 5.28
CA ARG A 456 -8.67 29.56 5.41
C ARG A 456 -8.96 30.33 4.12
N GLU A 457 -8.52 29.80 2.98
CA GLU A 457 -8.73 30.43 1.67
C GLU A 457 -10.21 30.45 1.29
N HIS A 458 -10.91 29.32 1.48
CA HIS A 458 -12.35 29.25 1.23
C HIS A 458 -13.16 30.25 2.08
N LYS A 459 -12.82 30.38 3.37
CA LYS A 459 -13.43 31.39 4.24
C LYS A 459 -13.14 32.81 3.76
N ALA A 460 -11.91 33.08 3.31
CA ALA A 460 -11.53 34.39 2.77
C ALA A 460 -12.32 34.72 1.49
N ASP A 461 -12.51 33.75 0.59
CA ASP A 461 -13.32 33.91 -0.62
C ASP A 461 -14.79 34.20 -0.32
N LEU A 462 -15.39 33.48 0.64
CA LEU A 462 -16.76 33.74 1.07
C LEU A 462 -16.92 35.15 1.66
N LEU A 463 -15.93 35.64 2.41
CA LEU A 463 -15.90 37.01 2.92
C LEU A 463 -15.75 38.02 1.79
N TYR A 464 -14.88 37.74 0.81
CA TYR A 464 -14.67 38.60 -0.35
C TYR A 464 -15.94 38.78 -1.19
N ILE A 465 -16.65 37.68 -1.50
CA ILE A 465 -17.95 37.71 -2.20
C ILE A 465 -18.95 38.59 -1.45
N ASN A 466 -19.08 38.41 -0.13
CA ASN A 466 -20.03 39.21 0.68
C ASN A 466 -19.63 40.69 0.70
N LYS A 467 -18.34 41.00 0.85
CA LYS A 467 -17.83 42.37 0.89
C LYS A 467 -18.08 43.09 -0.44
N LYS A 468 -17.79 42.43 -1.58
CA LYS A 468 -18.07 43.00 -2.90
C LYS A 468 -19.56 43.21 -3.11
N ARG A 469 -20.39 42.22 -2.79
CA ARG A 469 -21.86 42.34 -2.85
C ARG A 469 -22.35 43.56 -2.08
N CYS A 470 -22.00 43.67 -0.79
CA CYS A 470 -22.43 44.79 0.04
C CYS A 470 -21.94 46.15 -0.50
N LYS A 471 -20.68 46.24 -0.94
CA LYS A 471 -20.11 47.46 -1.51
C LYS A 471 -20.92 47.93 -2.74
N TYR A 472 -21.15 47.04 -3.71
CA TYR A 472 -21.87 47.42 -4.94
C TYR A 472 -23.35 47.66 -4.69
N THR A 473 -24.01 46.93 -3.79
CA THR A 473 -25.39 47.23 -3.39
C THR A 473 -25.51 48.63 -2.78
N TRP A 474 -24.62 49.01 -1.87
CA TRP A 474 -24.62 50.36 -1.30
C TRP A 474 -24.36 51.43 -2.35
N MET A 475 -23.37 51.24 -3.22
CA MET A 475 -23.11 52.16 -4.33
C MET A 475 -24.33 52.31 -5.26
N TRP A 476 -25.03 51.21 -5.53
CA TRP A 476 -26.23 51.22 -6.37
C TRP A 476 -27.39 51.96 -5.69
N ILE A 477 -27.63 51.74 -4.40
CA ILE A 477 -28.64 52.47 -3.63
C ILE A 477 -28.33 53.97 -3.60
N ILE A 478 -27.08 54.36 -3.32
CA ILE A 478 -26.65 55.77 -3.33
C ILE A 478 -26.87 56.40 -4.70
N THR A 479 -26.59 55.67 -5.79
CA THR A 479 -26.82 56.14 -7.16
C THR A 479 -28.30 56.45 -7.40
N HIS A 480 -29.20 55.57 -6.96
CA HIS A 480 -30.64 55.80 -7.06
C HIS A 480 -31.11 56.98 -6.20
N LEU A 481 -30.62 57.10 -4.95
CA LEU A 481 -30.97 58.22 -4.06
C LEU A 481 -30.56 59.56 -4.66
N LEU A 482 -29.35 59.63 -5.23
CA LEU A 482 -28.86 60.82 -5.92
C LEU A 482 -29.72 61.15 -7.14
N LEU A 483 -30.11 60.13 -7.91
CA LEU A 483 -30.98 60.31 -9.07
C LEU A 483 -32.37 60.83 -8.68
N ILE A 484 -32.99 60.29 -7.64
CA ILE A 484 -34.27 60.75 -7.09
C ILE A 484 -34.16 62.21 -6.64
N SER A 485 -33.08 62.56 -5.92
CA SER A 485 -32.85 63.93 -5.46
C SER A 485 -32.73 64.92 -6.61
N ILE A 486 -32.01 64.57 -7.69
CA ILE A 486 -31.89 65.41 -8.89
C ILE A 486 -33.27 65.59 -9.57
N VAL A 487 -34.02 64.50 -9.77
CA VAL A 487 -35.34 64.56 -10.41
C VAL A 487 -36.33 65.41 -9.59
N LEU A 488 -36.37 65.25 -8.28
CA LEU A 488 -37.24 66.04 -7.38
C LEU A 488 -36.81 67.51 -7.31
N GLY A 489 -35.52 67.78 -7.21
CA GLY A 489 -35.00 69.16 -7.17
C GLY A 489 -35.29 69.94 -8.45
N LEU A 490 -35.10 69.31 -9.61
CA LEU A 490 -35.37 69.94 -10.91
C LEU A 490 -36.86 70.12 -11.19
N THR A 491 -37.70 69.16 -10.83
CA THR A 491 -39.16 69.29 -10.96
C THR A 491 -39.72 70.36 -10.04
N TYR A 492 -39.24 70.45 -8.79
CA TYR A 492 -39.60 71.51 -7.86
C TYR A 492 -39.17 72.90 -8.36
N TYR A 493 -37.94 73.03 -8.87
CA TYR A 493 -37.44 74.28 -9.45
C TYR A 493 -38.26 74.72 -10.68
N GLY A 494 -38.57 73.78 -11.58
CA GLY A 494 -39.43 74.03 -12.74
C GLY A 494 -40.83 74.50 -12.36
N HIS A 495 -41.48 73.84 -11.39
CA HIS A 495 -42.82 74.18 -10.93
C HIS A 495 -42.86 75.53 -10.19
N ARG A 496 -41.83 75.85 -9.39
CA ARG A 496 -41.71 77.14 -8.70
C ARG A 496 -41.54 78.30 -9.69
N ASN A 497 -40.74 78.11 -10.75
CA ASN A 497 -40.56 79.13 -11.79
C ASN A 497 -41.83 79.35 -12.63
N MET A 498 -42.62 78.30 -12.89
CA MET A 498 -43.95 78.44 -13.52
C MET A 498 -44.93 79.21 -12.63
N ALA A 499 -45.02 78.85 -11.34
CA ALA A 499 -45.89 79.54 -10.39
C ALA A 499 -45.51 81.02 -10.22
N ALA A 500 -44.21 81.35 -10.18
CA ALA A 500 -43.73 82.73 -10.13
C ALA A 500 -44.04 83.53 -11.41
N LYS A 501 -44.05 82.88 -12.60
CA LYS A 501 -44.46 83.51 -13.86
C LYS A 501 -45.98 83.74 -13.94
N GLN A 502 -46.80 82.79 -13.46
CA GLN A 502 -48.25 82.95 -13.37
C GLN A 502 -48.67 84.02 -12.36
N LEU A 503 -47.97 84.14 -11.23
CA LEU A 503 -48.20 85.21 -10.25
C LEU A 503 -47.88 86.60 -10.84
N LYS A 504 -46.83 86.69 -11.67
CA LYS A 504 -46.48 87.93 -12.39
C LYS A 504 -47.50 88.31 -13.46
N SER A 505 -48.10 87.36 -14.19
CA SER A 505 -49.17 87.68 -15.16
C SER A 505 -50.48 88.05 -14.46
N TYR A 506 -50.81 87.41 -13.33
CA TYR A 506 -51.99 87.75 -12.55
C TYR A 506 -51.93 89.17 -11.95
N HIS A 507 -50.73 89.62 -11.55
CA HIS A 507 -50.50 90.99 -11.11
C HIS A 507 -50.58 92.02 -12.25
N SER A 508 -50.19 91.70 -13.49
CA SER A 508 -50.40 92.62 -14.63
C SER A 508 -51.87 92.74 -15.03
N ASP A 509 -52.63 91.64 -14.94
CA ASP A 509 -54.05 91.65 -15.28
C ASP A 509 -54.89 92.41 -14.24
N THR A 510 -54.52 92.35 -12.95
CA THR A 510 -55.20 93.12 -11.89
C THR A 510 -54.93 94.62 -11.93
N GLU A 511 -53.74 95.08 -12.38
CA GLU A 511 -53.50 96.51 -12.63
C GLU A 511 -54.36 97.06 -13.77
N SER A 512 -54.62 96.26 -14.81
CA SER A 512 -55.46 96.68 -15.95
C SER A 512 -56.94 96.86 -15.60
N VAL A 513 -57.47 96.10 -14.62
CA VAL A 513 -58.88 96.16 -14.19
C VAL A 513 -59.13 97.33 -13.23
N ILE A 514 -58.15 97.71 -12.41
CA ILE A 514 -58.28 98.84 -11.48
C ILE A 514 -58.27 100.19 -12.23
N LEU A 515 -57.48 100.32 -13.31
CA LEU A 515 -57.43 101.53 -14.13
C LEU A 515 -58.69 101.79 -14.99
N GLY A 516 -59.52 100.77 -15.22
CA GLY A 516 -60.74 100.89 -16.04
C GLY A 516 -61.97 101.48 -15.34
N SER A 517 -61.94 101.66 -14.01
CA SER A 517 -63.13 102.03 -13.22
C SER A 517 -63.15 103.48 -12.69
N GLN A 518 -62.15 104.31 -13.01
CA GLN A 518 -62.02 105.67 -12.43
C GLN A 518 -62.12 106.86 -13.42
N SER A 519 -62.45 106.69 -14.71
CA SER A 519 -62.57 107.84 -15.66
C SER A 519 -64.00 108.21 -16.06
N ALA A 520 -64.88 108.43 -15.08
CA ALA A 520 -66.17 109.12 -15.29
C ALA A 520 -66.29 110.31 -14.33
N ASN A 521 -65.69 111.46 -14.69
CA ASN A 521 -66.24 112.81 -14.49
C ASN A 521 -65.26 113.90 -14.98
N SER A 522 -65.73 114.68 -15.95
CA SER A 522 -65.22 115.97 -16.47
C SER A 522 -65.42 117.10 -15.40
N PRO A 523 -65.00 118.40 -15.53
CA PRO A 523 -64.74 119.14 -16.78
C PRO A 523 -63.71 120.32 -16.84
N ASP A 524 -63.33 120.63 -18.09
CA ASP A 524 -63.26 121.94 -18.78
C ASP A 524 -62.29 123.08 -18.32
N LYS A 525 -61.37 123.50 -19.22
CA LYS A 525 -61.38 124.83 -19.91
C LYS A 525 -60.14 125.17 -20.77
N THR A 526 -60.42 125.29 -22.07
CA THR A 526 -60.09 126.36 -23.05
C THR A 526 -58.73 127.11 -23.11
N LYS A 527 -58.06 127.05 -24.28
CA LYS A 527 -57.76 128.16 -25.25
C LYS A 527 -56.80 127.64 -26.34
N ASN A 528 -57.25 127.34 -27.57
CA ASN A 528 -57.41 128.21 -28.75
C ASN A 528 -56.12 128.91 -29.25
N GLU A 529 -55.52 128.40 -30.34
CA GLU A 529 -55.33 129.12 -31.61
C GLU A 529 -54.85 128.17 -32.73
N ARG A 530 -55.26 128.48 -33.96
CA ARG A 530 -55.31 127.70 -35.23
C ARG A 530 -54.38 128.39 -36.27
N PRO A 531 -54.28 127.96 -37.55
CA PRO A 531 -54.14 126.63 -38.16
C PRO A 531 -53.16 126.65 -39.38
N ASP A 532 -53.32 125.65 -40.27
CA ASP A 532 -52.88 125.54 -41.68
C ASP A 532 -51.50 124.88 -41.93
N ARG A 533 -51.31 123.95 -42.88
CA ARG A 533 -52.17 123.34 -43.91
C ARG A 533 -51.42 122.16 -44.58
N LYS A 534 -52.17 121.14 -45.03
CA LYS A 534 -51.99 120.34 -46.28
C LYS A 534 -50.72 119.45 -46.38
N LYS A 535 -50.70 118.27 -47.02
CA LYS A 535 -51.64 117.57 -47.91
C LYS A 535 -51.06 116.17 -48.21
N ASP A 536 -51.98 115.29 -48.63
CA ASP A 536 -51.82 114.26 -49.67
C ASP A 536 -50.93 113.04 -49.35
N SER A 537 -51.49 111.82 -49.25
CA SER A 537 -51.87 110.88 -50.34
C SER A 537 -50.61 110.31 -51.04
N ALA A 538 -50.45 109.05 -51.44
CA ALA A 538 -51.23 107.82 -51.47
C ALA A 538 -50.34 106.73 -52.12
N LYS A 539 -50.86 105.50 -52.21
CA LYS A 539 -50.52 104.39 -53.14
C LYS A 539 -49.24 103.59 -52.81
N HIS A 540 -49.20 102.26 -52.93
CA HIS A 540 -50.07 101.30 -53.64
C HIS A 540 -50.34 100.03 -52.83
#